data_AF-A0A1G2IUV5-F1
#
_entry.id   AF-A0A1G2IUV5-F1
#
_cell.length_a   1.000
_cell.length_b   1.000
_cell.length_c   1.000
_cell.angle_alpha   90.00
_cell.angle_beta   90.00
_cell.angle_gamma   90.00
#
_symmetry.space_group_name_H-M   'P 1'
#
loop_
_entity.id
_entity.type
_entity.pdbx_description
1 polymer ?
#
loop_
_entity_poly.entity_id
_entity_poly.type
_entity_poly.pdbx_seq_one_letter_code
_entity_poly.pdbx_strand_id
1 'polypeptide(L)'
;MLEVAYPTIAGQTLTQAAELPQYVLYLFNAGMFVGFFAVFISLIWAGVLYFLSPAKADLRADAKDMVGGAISGLLILALTYLILTTINPQLKFLNFNKLPEAPPPPEQKKPGGVYFYKEAGCADENAQANTSDIADLGDALKNQIKAVGIIQNPENQTYYIPILYDAINLQGKCQYLNPNQSCHSVDSFALSASILRYNQNPNGDGVYFYRKSYFEEKGGSFKVSNSEIGGAYPYAFVKRLEDLKFQNVPKEEQDCGSYDKNGECVEDSRTAPALSGENISSVKIKGSYVVLFLYLAPGETSTGPWTYCQAFPTVNDINKIGPVQIKWENARNHENYVPNYVVIIPIKK
;
A
#
# COMPACT_ATOMS: atom_id res chain seq x y z
N MET A 1 27.67 -26.18 1.20
CA MET A 1 28.48 -26.03 -0.03
C MET A 1 29.91 -25.78 0.42
N LEU A 2 30.87 -26.54 -0.10
CA LEU A 2 32.27 -26.44 0.32
C LEU A 2 32.87 -25.20 -0.36
N GLU A 3 33.07 -24.12 0.40
CA GLU A 3 33.68 -22.89 -0.09
C GLU A 3 35.17 -23.12 -0.33
N VAL A 4 35.60 -23.11 -1.59
CA VAL A 4 37.02 -23.13 -1.95
C VAL A 4 37.44 -21.69 -2.21
N ALA A 5 38.30 -21.14 -1.35
CA ALA A 5 38.91 -19.84 -1.58
C ALA A 5 39.89 -19.93 -2.76
N TYR A 6 39.63 -19.20 -3.84
CA TYR A 6 40.50 -19.19 -5.02
C TYR A 6 41.72 -18.27 -4.81
N PRO A 7 42.92 -18.70 -5.22
CA PRO A 7 44.13 -17.89 -5.08
C PRO A 7 44.13 -16.69 -6.05
N THR A 8 44.82 -15.62 -5.69
CA THR A 8 44.98 -14.44 -6.55
C THR A 8 45.98 -14.72 -7.66
N ILE A 9 45.53 -14.66 -8.91
CA ILE A 9 46.39 -14.87 -10.08
C ILE A 9 46.32 -13.62 -10.95
N ALA A 10 47.50 -13.06 -11.29
CA ALA A 10 47.63 -11.84 -12.10
C ALA A 10 46.79 -10.64 -11.60
N GLY A 11 46.63 -10.50 -10.27
CA GLY A 11 45.91 -9.39 -9.65
C GLY A 11 44.38 -9.52 -9.62
N GLN A 12 43.81 -10.65 -10.06
CA GLN A 12 42.37 -10.90 -10.03
C GLN A 12 41.98 -11.86 -8.90
N THR A 13 40.96 -11.48 -8.12
CA THR A 13 40.30 -12.31 -7.09
C THR A 13 38.92 -12.72 -7.58
N LEU A 14 38.62 -14.02 -7.63
CA LEU A 14 37.25 -14.48 -7.86
C LEU A 14 36.45 -14.34 -6.56
N THR A 15 35.36 -13.58 -6.61
CA THR A 15 34.37 -13.48 -5.51
C THR A 15 33.13 -14.31 -5.86
N GLN A 16 32.28 -14.60 -4.88
CA GLN A 16 31.12 -15.49 -5.04
C GLN A 16 30.07 -14.99 -6.06
N ALA A 17 30.13 -13.71 -6.44
CA ALA A 17 29.27 -13.09 -7.44
C ALA A 17 29.92 -13.00 -8.84
N ALA A 18 31.02 -13.73 -9.09
CA ALA A 18 31.71 -13.66 -10.37
C ALA A 18 30.86 -14.25 -11.50
N GLU A 19 30.59 -13.44 -12.52
CA GLU A 19 29.85 -13.86 -13.70
C GLU A 19 30.66 -14.86 -14.53
N LEU A 20 29.98 -15.73 -15.29
CA LEU A 20 30.60 -16.75 -16.16
C LEU A 20 31.80 -16.22 -16.99
N PRO A 21 31.74 -15.01 -17.60
CA PRO A 21 32.86 -14.47 -18.37
C PRO A 21 34.11 -14.17 -17.52
N GLN A 22 33.94 -13.73 -16.26
CA GLN A 22 35.05 -13.46 -15.35
C GLN A 22 35.78 -14.74 -14.94
N TYR A 23 35.02 -15.83 -14.76
CA TYR A 23 35.57 -17.14 -14.47
C TYR A 23 36.42 -17.69 -15.63
N VAL A 24 35.93 -17.56 -16.86
CA VAL A 24 36.66 -17.97 -18.08
C VAL A 24 37.95 -17.16 -18.24
N LEU A 25 37.91 -15.85 -18.01
CA LEU A 25 39.10 -14.98 -18.09
C LEU A 25 40.14 -15.35 -17.02
N TYR A 26 39.71 -15.63 -15.79
CA TYR A 26 40.59 -16.05 -14.70
C TYR A 26 41.30 -17.37 -15.04
N LEU A 27 40.57 -18.39 -15.50
CA LEU A 27 41.15 -19.67 -15.90
C LEU A 27 42.12 -19.53 -17.08
N PHE A 28 41.79 -18.68 -18.05
CA PHE A 28 42.67 -18.40 -19.17
C PHE A 28 43.98 -17.75 -18.72
N ASN A 29 43.91 -16.72 -17.87
CA ASN A 29 45.11 -16.04 -17.33
C ASN A 29 45.96 -16.99 -16.47
N ALA A 30 45.32 -17.86 -15.68
CA ALA A 30 46.01 -18.88 -14.90
C ALA A 30 46.73 -19.90 -15.80
N GLY A 31 46.06 -20.39 -16.84
CA GLY A 31 46.65 -21.31 -17.82
C GLY A 31 47.84 -20.67 -18.55
N MET A 32 47.72 -19.42 -18.97
CA MET A 32 48.80 -18.67 -19.61
C MET A 32 50.00 -18.51 -18.67
N PHE A 33 49.76 -18.17 -17.40
CA PHE A 33 50.82 -18.04 -16.40
C PHE A 33 51.59 -19.36 -16.21
N VAL A 34 50.88 -20.47 -16.02
CA VAL A 34 51.48 -21.80 -15.88
C VAL A 34 52.25 -22.19 -17.14
N GLY A 35 51.70 -21.91 -18.33
CA GLY A 35 52.36 -22.16 -19.61
C GLY A 35 53.67 -21.40 -19.76
N PHE A 36 53.67 -20.09 -19.52
CA PHE A 36 54.89 -19.28 -19.56
C PHE A 36 55.92 -19.73 -18.53
N PHE A 37 55.47 -20.09 -17.32
CA PHE A 37 56.36 -20.58 -16.27
C PHE A 37 57.03 -21.90 -16.63
N ALA A 38 56.29 -22.83 -17.25
CA ALA A 38 56.84 -24.09 -17.74
C ALA A 38 57.90 -23.86 -18.84
N VAL A 39 57.62 -22.97 -19.81
CA VAL A 39 58.60 -22.57 -20.84
C VAL A 39 59.85 -21.96 -20.20
N PHE A 40 59.68 -21.08 -19.22
CA PHE A 40 60.78 -20.43 -18.51
C PHE A 40 61.71 -21.44 -17.81
N ILE A 41 61.15 -22.40 -17.07
CA ILE A 41 61.93 -23.48 -16.43
C ILE A 41 62.65 -24.32 -17.48
N SER A 42 61.98 -24.64 -18.58
CA SER A 42 62.54 -25.47 -19.66
C SER A 42 63.74 -24.78 -20.30
N LEU A 43 63.67 -23.46 -20.50
CA LEU A 43 64.80 -22.67 -21.03
C LEU A 43 65.95 -22.54 -20.04
N ILE A 44 65.68 -22.38 -18.73
CA ILE A 44 66.74 -22.39 -17.70
C ILE A 44 67.48 -23.73 -17.73
N TRP A 45 66.75 -24.84 -17.73
CA TRP A 45 67.34 -26.17 -17.73
C TRP A 45 68.15 -26.43 -19.00
N ALA A 46 67.62 -26.07 -20.16
CA ALA A 46 68.34 -26.13 -21.42
C ALA A 46 69.62 -25.28 -21.40
N GLY A 47 69.58 -24.09 -20.78
CA GLY A 47 70.74 -23.25 -20.54
C GLY A 47 71.81 -23.95 -19.70
N VAL A 48 71.41 -24.57 -18.58
CA VAL A 48 72.32 -25.33 -17.71
C VAL A 48 72.98 -26.50 -18.47
N LEU A 49 72.19 -27.28 -19.23
CA LEU A 49 72.74 -28.37 -20.05
C LEU A 49 73.72 -27.85 -21.10
N TYR A 50 73.41 -26.71 -21.72
CA TYR A 50 74.30 -26.09 -22.70
C TYR A 50 75.63 -25.65 -22.07
N PHE A 51 75.61 -25.07 -20.87
CA PHE A 51 76.83 -24.69 -20.15
C PHE A 51 77.70 -25.89 -19.76
N LEU A 52 77.09 -27.04 -19.44
CA LEU A 52 77.80 -28.28 -19.09
C LEU A 52 78.23 -29.10 -20.32
N SER A 53 77.82 -28.71 -21.53
CA SER A 53 78.08 -29.43 -22.78
C SER A 53 79.55 -29.59 -23.21
N PRO A 54 80.54 -28.77 -22.78
CA PRO A 54 81.95 -29.04 -23.10
C PRO A 54 82.45 -30.39 -22.57
N ALA A 55 81.78 -30.97 -21.56
CA ALA A 55 82.15 -32.24 -20.97
C ALA A 55 81.60 -33.48 -21.72
N LYS A 56 80.51 -33.35 -22.47
CA LYS A 56 79.86 -34.45 -23.21
C LYS A 56 79.07 -33.92 -24.41
N ALA A 57 79.35 -34.45 -25.62
CA ALA A 57 78.71 -34.00 -26.86
C ALA A 57 77.17 -34.19 -26.86
N ASP A 58 76.68 -35.24 -26.20
CA ASP A 58 75.26 -35.59 -26.16
C ASP A 58 74.40 -34.51 -25.47
N LEU A 59 74.93 -33.86 -24.43
CA LEU A 59 74.22 -32.81 -23.68
C LEU A 59 73.92 -31.57 -24.54
N ARG A 60 74.71 -31.36 -25.60
CA ARG A 60 74.49 -30.25 -26.55
C ARG A 60 73.30 -30.51 -27.47
N ALA A 61 73.07 -31.78 -27.83
CA ALA A 61 71.92 -32.17 -28.64
C ALA A 61 70.63 -32.03 -27.83
N ASP A 62 70.63 -32.53 -26.60
CA ASP A 62 69.50 -32.45 -25.68
C ASP A 62 69.10 -31.00 -25.36
N ALA A 63 70.08 -30.13 -25.11
CA ALA A 63 69.83 -28.71 -24.88
C ALA A 63 69.14 -28.04 -26.08
N LYS A 64 69.54 -28.38 -27.31
CA LYS A 64 68.93 -27.82 -28.53
C LYS A 64 67.50 -28.31 -28.73
N ASP A 65 67.24 -29.58 -28.45
CA ASP A 65 65.90 -30.16 -28.56
C ASP A 65 64.94 -29.52 -27.54
N MET A 66 65.39 -29.33 -26.29
CA MET A 66 64.62 -28.63 -25.26
C MET A 66 64.32 -27.17 -25.61
N VAL A 67 65.30 -26.45 -26.18
CA VAL A 67 65.06 -25.08 -26.67
C VAL A 67 64.04 -25.09 -27.82
N GLY A 68 64.14 -26.03 -28.76
CA GLY A 68 63.18 -26.18 -29.85
C GLY A 68 61.76 -26.42 -29.35
N GLY A 69 61.61 -27.33 -28.37
CA GLY A 69 60.33 -27.59 -27.71
C GLY A 69 59.77 -26.37 -26.96
N ALA A 70 60.62 -25.65 -26.23
CA ALA A 70 60.23 -24.44 -25.51
C ALA A 70 59.77 -23.31 -26.45
N ILE A 71 60.47 -23.11 -27.57
CA ILE A 71 60.10 -22.13 -28.60
C ILE A 71 58.76 -22.51 -29.25
N SER A 72 58.55 -23.79 -29.56
CA SER A 72 57.28 -24.29 -30.10
C SER A 72 56.12 -24.07 -29.11
N GLY A 73 56.32 -24.39 -27.83
CA GLY A 73 55.34 -24.12 -26.78
C GLY A 73 55.01 -22.63 -26.63
N LEU A 74 56.03 -21.77 -26.69
CA LEU A 74 55.85 -20.33 -26.66
C LEU A 74 55.05 -19.82 -27.87
N LEU A 75 55.32 -20.38 -29.07
CA LEU A 75 54.58 -20.06 -30.29
C LEU A 75 53.10 -20.42 -30.15
N ILE A 76 52.79 -21.60 -29.59
CA ILE A 76 51.41 -22.02 -29.34
C ILE A 76 50.72 -21.06 -28.38
N LEU A 77 51.33 -20.71 -27.25
CA LEU A 77 50.77 -19.74 -26.30
C LEU A 77 50.53 -18.37 -26.95
N ALA A 78 51.46 -17.90 -27.78
CA ALA A 78 51.33 -16.65 -28.51
C ALA A 78 50.18 -16.69 -29.53
N LEU A 79 50.02 -17.80 -30.26
CA LEU A 79 48.92 -17.98 -31.22
C LEU A 79 47.57 -18.09 -30.51
N THR A 80 47.48 -18.81 -29.40
CA THR A 80 46.27 -18.90 -28.58
C THR A 80 45.85 -17.52 -28.06
N TYR A 81 46.80 -16.74 -27.57
CA TYR A 81 46.55 -15.36 -27.17
C TYR A 81 46.08 -14.51 -28.34
N LEU A 82 46.73 -14.61 -29.50
CA LEU A 82 46.37 -13.86 -30.70
C LEU A 82 44.93 -14.19 -31.13
N ILE A 83 44.59 -15.48 -31.27
CA ILE A 83 43.24 -15.96 -31.62
C ILE A 83 42.20 -15.37 -30.67
N LEU A 84 42.42 -15.43 -29.36
CA LEU A 84 41.49 -14.88 -28.37
C LEU A 84 41.29 -13.37 -28.56
N THR A 85 42.39 -12.64 -28.80
CA THR A 85 42.37 -11.19 -28.96
C THR A 85 41.82 -10.73 -30.32
N THR A 86 41.86 -11.58 -31.35
CA THR A 86 41.32 -11.29 -32.68
C THR A 86 39.85 -11.64 -32.80
N ILE A 87 39.41 -12.78 -32.28
CA ILE A 87 38.00 -13.20 -32.34
C ILE A 87 37.13 -12.28 -31.46
N ASN A 88 37.62 -11.90 -30.28
CA ASN A 88 36.89 -11.02 -29.40
C ASN A 88 37.82 -10.02 -28.71
N PRO A 89 38.16 -8.90 -29.38
CA PRO A 89 39.00 -7.87 -28.80
C PRO A 89 38.37 -7.23 -27.56
N GLN A 90 37.05 -7.38 -27.36
CA GLN A 90 36.36 -6.84 -26.20
C GLN A 90 36.77 -7.55 -24.91
N LEU A 91 37.19 -8.81 -24.94
CA LEU A 91 37.69 -9.53 -23.74
C LEU A 91 38.94 -8.90 -23.11
N LYS A 92 39.70 -8.12 -23.88
CA LYS A 92 40.89 -7.39 -23.41
C LYS A 92 40.57 -6.04 -22.74
N PHE A 93 39.40 -5.48 -23.04
CA PHE A 93 38.98 -4.13 -22.62
C PHE A 93 37.76 -4.14 -21.70
N LEU A 94 37.41 -5.29 -21.11
CA LEU A 94 36.40 -5.34 -20.06
C LEU A 94 36.96 -4.74 -18.76
N ASN A 95 37.17 -3.44 -18.81
CA ASN A 95 37.08 -2.56 -17.67
C ASN A 95 35.60 -2.58 -17.28
N PHE A 96 35.19 -3.60 -16.54
CA PHE A 96 33.86 -3.66 -15.93
C PHE A 96 33.78 -2.63 -14.80
N ASN A 97 33.98 -1.36 -15.11
CA ASN A 97 33.20 -0.36 -14.42
C ASN A 97 31.76 -0.77 -14.65
N LYS A 98 31.06 -1.09 -13.56
CA LYS A 98 29.68 -1.54 -13.50
C LYS A 98 28.94 -1.08 -14.76
N LEU A 99 28.45 -2.04 -15.55
CA LEU A 99 27.49 -1.75 -16.60
C LEU A 99 26.50 -0.73 -16.00
N PRO A 100 26.19 0.38 -16.69
CA PRO A 100 25.18 1.30 -16.19
C PRO A 100 23.98 0.44 -15.84
N GLU A 101 23.60 0.46 -14.55
CA GLU A 101 22.49 -0.34 -14.06
C GLU A 101 21.36 -0.15 -15.05
N ALA A 102 20.85 -1.26 -15.60
CA ALA A 102 19.68 -1.19 -16.45
C ALA A 102 18.67 -0.31 -15.70
N PRO A 103 18.03 0.66 -16.37
CA PRO A 103 17.04 1.48 -15.70
C PRO A 103 16.13 0.52 -14.95
N PRO A 104 15.93 0.72 -13.63
CA PRO A 104 15.17 -0.22 -12.82
C PRO A 104 13.88 -0.53 -13.58
N PRO A 105 13.47 -1.81 -13.65
CA PRO A 105 12.24 -2.19 -14.32
C PRO A 105 11.17 -1.16 -13.96
N PRO A 106 10.43 -0.60 -14.94
CA PRO A 106 9.50 0.47 -14.66
C PRO A 106 8.66 0.04 -13.47
N GLU A 107 8.77 0.82 -12.38
CA GLU A 107 8.19 0.47 -11.09
C GLU A 107 6.71 0.17 -11.34
N GLN A 108 6.32 -1.10 -11.19
CA GLN A 108 4.95 -1.50 -11.46
C GLN A 108 4.07 -0.85 -10.40
N LYS A 109 3.55 0.32 -10.74
CA LYS A 109 2.66 1.09 -9.88
C LYS A 109 1.45 0.22 -9.57
N LYS A 110 1.30 -0.17 -8.30
CA LYS A 110 0.15 -0.94 -7.83
C LYS A 110 -1.15 -0.22 -8.25
N PRO A 111 -2.18 -0.94 -8.73
CA PRO A 111 -3.42 -0.31 -9.15
C PRO A 111 -4.09 0.43 -7.98
N GLY A 112 -4.89 1.45 -8.29
CA GLY A 112 -5.67 2.14 -7.25
C GLY A 112 -6.70 1.20 -6.61
N GLY A 113 -6.82 1.25 -5.29
CA GLY A 113 -7.74 0.42 -4.52
C GLY A 113 -7.41 0.33 -3.05
N VAL A 114 -8.16 -0.52 -2.34
CA VAL A 114 -7.97 -0.84 -0.92
C VAL A 114 -7.37 -2.24 -0.79
N TYR A 115 -6.33 -2.35 0.02
CA TYR A 115 -5.57 -3.57 0.21
C TYR A 115 -5.63 -3.99 1.68
N PHE A 116 -5.89 -5.27 1.93
CA PHE A 116 -5.95 -5.81 3.29
C PHE A 116 -4.72 -6.66 3.58
N TYR A 117 -4.09 -6.43 4.74
CA TYR A 117 -2.84 -7.07 5.12
C TYR A 117 -3.00 -7.79 6.46
N LYS A 118 -2.42 -9.00 6.54
CA LYS A 118 -2.37 -9.79 7.78
C LYS A 118 -1.26 -9.37 8.74
N GLU A 119 -0.30 -8.61 8.21
CA GLU A 119 0.82 -8.05 8.95
C GLU A 119 0.71 -6.54 9.01
N ALA A 120 1.38 -5.93 9.98
CA ALA A 120 1.46 -4.48 10.07
C ALA A 120 2.32 -3.91 8.92
N GLY A 121 2.07 -2.67 8.52
CA GLY A 121 2.97 -1.92 7.63
C GLY A 121 2.74 -2.06 6.12
N CYS A 122 1.65 -2.70 5.67
CA CYS A 122 1.22 -2.72 4.26
C CYS A 122 2.29 -3.19 3.23
N ALA A 123 3.18 -4.09 3.65
CA ALA A 123 4.37 -4.48 2.86
C ALA A 123 4.13 -5.65 1.88
N ASP A 124 2.97 -6.30 1.88
CA ASP A 124 2.71 -7.44 1.00
C ASP A 124 2.56 -7.01 -0.47
N GLU A 125 3.43 -7.54 -1.33
CA GLU A 125 3.40 -7.32 -2.78
C GLU A 125 2.28 -8.09 -3.47
N ASN A 126 1.82 -9.19 -2.89
CA ASN A 126 0.77 -10.04 -3.46
C ASN A 126 -0.64 -9.62 -3.05
N ALA A 127 -0.78 -8.61 -2.18
CA ALA A 127 -2.07 -8.10 -1.75
C ALA A 127 -2.88 -7.63 -2.96
N GLN A 128 -4.14 -8.09 -3.05
CA GLN A 128 -5.03 -7.75 -4.14
C GLN A 128 -5.79 -6.45 -3.85
N ALA A 129 -5.96 -5.64 -4.90
CA ALA A 129 -6.71 -4.40 -4.83
C ALA A 129 -8.21 -4.67 -4.79
N ASN A 130 -8.89 -4.13 -3.80
CA ASN A 130 -10.35 -4.17 -3.67
C ASN A 130 -10.92 -2.80 -4.03
N THR A 131 -11.97 -2.76 -4.85
CA THR A 131 -12.53 -1.51 -5.39
C THR A 131 -14.05 -1.39 -5.26
N SER A 132 -14.65 -2.31 -4.51
CA SER A 132 -16.09 -2.45 -4.26
C SER A 132 -16.30 -3.05 -2.87
N ASP A 133 -17.50 -2.86 -2.32
CA ASP A 133 -17.88 -3.43 -1.03
C ASP A 133 -17.68 -4.96 -0.97
N ILE A 134 -17.31 -5.45 0.22
CA ILE A 134 -17.09 -6.85 0.54
C ILE A 134 -17.99 -7.20 1.72
N ALA A 135 -19.09 -7.90 1.44
CA ALA A 135 -20.06 -8.29 2.47
C ALA A 135 -19.52 -9.34 3.46
N ASP A 136 -18.56 -10.17 3.04
CA ASP A 136 -17.87 -11.12 3.90
C ASP A 136 -16.41 -11.23 3.43
N LEU A 137 -15.47 -10.90 4.31
CA LEU A 137 -14.03 -10.98 4.04
C LEU A 137 -13.53 -12.43 3.90
N GLY A 138 -14.34 -13.41 4.31
CA GLY A 138 -14.04 -14.83 4.24
C GLY A 138 -12.98 -15.28 5.27
N ASP A 139 -12.85 -16.59 5.47
CA ASP A 139 -12.02 -17.19 6.53
C ASP A 139 -10.53 -16.79 6.45
N ALA A 140 -10.06 -16.42 5.26
CA ALA A 140 -8.68 -16.00 5.06
C ALA A 140 -8.36 -14.62 5.65
N LEU A 141 -9.32 -13.70 5.74
CA LEU A 141 -9.09 -12.32 6.18
C LEU A 141 -9.89 -11.94 7.44
N LYS A 142 -10.99 -12.65 7.70
CA LYS A 142 -11.87 -12.44 8.85
C LYS A 142 -11.08 -12.45 10.17
N ASN A 143 -11.11 -11.34 10.91
CA ASN A 143 -10.33 -11.15 12.15
C ASN A 143 -8.81 -11.37 11.99
N GLN A 144 -8.26 -11.25 10.79
CA GLN A 144 -6.82 -11.38 10.54
C GLN A 144 -6.18 -10.10 10.01
N ILE A 145 -7.00 -9.10 9.64
CA ILE A 145 -6.49 -7.83 9.11
C ILE A 145 -5.78 -7.05 10.23
N LYS A 146 -4.52 -6.68 10.00
CA LYS A 146 -3.71 -5.84 10.89
C LYS A 146 -3.34 -4.50 10.26
N ALA A 147 -3.40 -4.40 8.94
CA ALA A 147 -3.22 -3.15 8.24
C ALA A 147 -4.09 -3.06 7.00
N VAL A 148 -4.43 -1.83 6.62
CA VAL A 148 -5.17 -1.51 5.41
C VAL A 148 -4.39 -0.48 4.61
N GLY A 149 -4.04 -0.84 3.38
CA GLY A 149 -3.40 0.06 2.43
C GLY A 149 -4.44 0.73 1.54
N ILE A 150 -4.28 2.02 1.28
CA ILE A 150 -5.15 2.80 0.41
C ILE A 150 -4.28 3.42 -0.67
N ILE A 151 -4.47 2.99 -1.91
CA ILE A 151 -3.78 3.53 -3.07
C ILE A 151 -4.78 4.33 -3.88
N GLN A 152 -4.64 5.65 -3.86
CA GLN A 152 -5.45 6.56 -4.65
C GLN A 152 -4.99 6.56 -6.11
N ASN A 153 -5.89 6.83 -7.05
CA ASN A 153 -5.56 7.02 -8.47
C ASN A 153 -5.97 8.43 -8.93
N PRO A 154 -5.09 9.44 -8.75
CA PRO A 154 -5.38 10.81 -9.15
C PRO A 154 -5.55 10.98 -10.66
N GLU A 155 -4.82 10.19 -11.47
CA GLU A 155 -4.88 10.22 -12.94
C GLU A 155 -6.30 9.92 -13.44
N ASN A 156 -6.97 8.96 -12.80
CA ASN A 156 -8.34 8.58 -13.13
C ASN A 156 -9.39 9.26 -12.23
N GLN A 157 -9.00 10.26 -11.43
CA GLN A 157 -9.86 10.93 -10.44
C GLN A 157 -10.67 9.92 -9.61
N THR A 158 -10.01 8.84 -9.17
CA THR A 158 -10.63 7.75 -8.43
C THR A 158 -9.96 7.65 -7.09
N TYR A 159 -10.74 7.95 -6.05
CA TYR A 159 -10.29 7.91 -4.67
C TYR A 159 -11.11 6.89 -3.89
N TYR A 160 -10.51 6.22 -2.92
CA TYR A 160 -11.14 5.17 -2.13
C TYR A 160 -11.20 5.55 -0.66
N ILE A 161 -12.32 5.24 -0.04
CA ILE A 161 -12.57 5.40 1.39
C ILE A 161 -13.07 4.04 1.91
N PRO A 162 -12.25 3.31 2.68
CA PRO A 162 -12.68 2.08 3.31
C PRO A 162 -13.32 2.32 4.68
N ILE A 163 -14.35 1.54 4.96
CA ILE A 163 -14.99 1.42 6.28
C ILE A 163 -15.01 -0.07 6.63
N LEU A 164 -14.35 -0.44 7.72
CA LEU A 164 -14.31 -1.82 8.22
C LEU A 164 -15.44 -2.06 9.20
N TYR A 165 -16.00 -3.26 9.21
CA TYR A 165 -17.12 -3.64 10.07
C TYR A 165 -16.82 -4.95 10.82
N ASP A 166 -17.22 -5.04 12.08
CA ASP A 166 -17.04 -6.22 12.93
C ASP A 166 -18.11 -7.32 12.73
N ALA A 167 -19.10 -7.08 11.88
CA ALA A 167 -20.07 -8.07 11.43
C ALA A 167 -20.02 -8.23 9.91
N ILE A 168 -20.57 -9.34 9.41
CA ILE A 168 -20.80 -9.53 7.98
C ILE A 168 -21.94 -8.61 7.49
N ASN A 169 -22.05 -8.44 6.17
CA ASN A 169 -23.06 -7.62 5.50
C ASN A 169 -23.04 -6.13 5.89
N LEU A 170 -21.86 -5.58 6.18
CA LEU A 170 -21.64 -4.14 6.43
C LEU A 170 -22.42 -3.63 7.65
N GLN A 171 -22.35 -4.35 8.76
CA GLN A 171 -23.09 -4.07 10.00
C GLN A 171 -22.17 -4.09 11.23
N GLY A 172 -22.65 -3.55 12.35
CA GLY A 172 -21.96 -3.66 13.64
C GLY A 172 -21.05 -2.47 13.97
N LYS A 173 -20.05 -2.73 14.82
CA LYS A 173 -18.95 -1.81 15.13
C LYS A 173 -18.17 -1.55 13.86
N CYS A 174 -17.69 -0.33 13.69
CA CYS A 174 -17.01 0.02 12.46
C CYS A 174 -15.89 1.02 12.65
N GLN A 175 -14.94 1.00 11.71
CA GLN A 175 -13.82 1.93 11.68
C GLN A 175 -13.68 2.51 10.28
N TYR A 176 -13.86 3.82 10.17
CA TYR A 176 -13.48 4.59 8.99
C TYR A 176 -11.97 4.78 8.96
N LEU A 177 -11.40 4.68 7.77
CA LEU A 177 -9.99 4.92 7.55
C LEU A 177 -9.78 6.20 6.74
N ASN A 178 -8.88 7.07 7.23
CA ASN A 178 -8.61 8.36 6.61
C ASN A 178 -7.95 8.18 5.23
N PRO A 179 -8.58 8.57 4.12
CA PRO A 179 -8.09 8.31 2.77
C PRO A 179 -6.74 8.98 2.43
N ASN A 180 -6.25 9.91 3.25
CA ASN A 180 -4.97 10.59 3.05
C ASN A 180 -3.76 9.80 3.51
N GLN A 181 -3.98 8.77 4.32
CA GLN A 181 -2.91 7.94 4.81
C GLN A 181 -2.87 6.67 3.96
N SER A 182 -1.71 6.40 3.36
CA SER A 182 -1.52 5.28 2.44
C SER A 182 -1.57 3.92 3.13
N CYS A 183 -1.29 3.87 4.43
CA CYS A 183 -1.31 2.65 5.22
C CYS A 183 -1.80 2.91 6.64
N HIS A 184 -2.86 2.22 7.05
CA HIS A 184 -3.42 2.25 8.40
C HIS A 184 -3.08 0.97 9.13
N SER A 185 -2.59 1.08 10.35
CA SER A 185 -2.62 -0.06 11.28
C SER A 185 -4.02 -0.12 11.90
N VAL A 186 -4.61 -1.31 11.91
CA VAL A 186 -5.95 -1.55 12.45
C VAL A 186 -5.92 -2.76 13.36
N ASP A 187 -6.80 -2.76 14.37
CA ASP A 187 -7.01 -3.95 15.19
C ASP A 187 -7.72 -5.03 14.36
N SER A 188 -7.44 -6.29 14.68
CA SER A 188 -8.02 -7.42 13.96
C SER A 188 -9.44 -7.73 14.43
N PHE A 189 -10.41 -6.98 13.90
CA PHE A 189 -11.84 -7.16 14.20
C PHE A 189 -12.72 -7.29 12.94
N ALA A 190 -12.22 -6.91 11.76
CA ALA A 190 -13.05 -6.75 10.58
C ALA A 190 -13.53 -8.09 10.01
N LEU A 191 -14.83 -8.21 9.76
CA LEU A 191 -15.48 -9.32 9.05
C LEU A 191 -16.08 -8.89 7.70
N SER A 192 -16.38 -7.60 7.51
CA SER A 192 -16.78 -7.04 6.22
C SER A 192 -16.20 -5.63 6.01
N ALA A 193 -16.22 -5.12 4.78
CA ALA A 193 -15.68 -3.82 4.46
C ALA A 193 -16.49 -3.12 3.36
N SER A 194 -16.82 -1.85 3.57
CA SER A 194 -17.34 -0.99 2.50
C SER A 194 -16.19 -0.24 1.86
N ILE A 195 -16.14 -0.20 0.53
CA ILE A 195 -15.10 0.47 -0.25
C ILE A 195 -15.79 1.49 -1.14
N LEU A 196 -15.88 2.70 -0.62
CA LEU A 196 -16.56 3.81 -1.27
C LEU A 196 -15.60 4.53 -2.23
N ARG A 197 -16.09 4.87 -3.41
CA ARG A 197 -15.35 5.72 -4.35
C ARG A 197 -15.70 7.17 -4.08
N TYR A 198 -14.72 7.99 -3.71
CA TYR A 198 -14.92 9.39 -3.37
C TYR A 198 -14.85 10.30 -4.61
N ASN A 199 -15.64 11.37 -4.59
CA ASN A 199 -15.65 12.41 -5.62
C ASN A 199 -15.46 13.80 -4.98
N GLN A 200 -14.43 14.53 -5.42
CA GLN A 200 -14.15 15.91 -4.96
C GLN A 200 -15.22 16.92 -5.38
N ASN A 201 -15.96 16.60 -6.44
CA ASN A 201 -17.01 17.45 -6.99
C ASN A 201 -18.36 16.71 -6.90
N PRO A 202 -18.93 16.59 -5.69
CA PRO A 202 -20.26 16.01 -5.52
C PRO A 202 -21.30 16.70 -6.38
N ASN A 203 -22.12 15.89 -7.05
CA ASN A 203 -23.32 16.36 -7.72
C ASN A 203 -24.52 16.22 -6.78
N GLY A 204 -25.34 17.25 -6.72
CA GLY A 204 -26.62 17.24 -6.02
C GLY A 204 -26.85 18.47 -5.15
N ASP A 205 -27.94 18.40 -4.40
CA ASP A 205 -28.46 19.48 -3.57
C ASP A 205 -27.99 19.35 -2.10
N GLY A 206 -27.65 18.13 -1.67
CA GLY A 206 -27.10 17.84 -0.35
C GLY A 206 -27.84 16.73 0.38
N VAL A 207 -27.79 16.78 1.71
CA VAL A 207 -28.43 15.81 2.61
C VAL A 207 -29.38 16.55 3.53
N TYR A 208 -30.57 15.99 3.70
CA TYR A 208 -31.62 16.53 4.56
C TYR A 208 -31.91 15.58 5.70
N PHE A 209 -32.05 16.12 6.91
CA PHE A 209 -32.45 15.41 8.11
C PHE A 209 -33.82 15.93 8.51
N TYR A 210 -34.74 15.03 8.89
CA TYR A 210 -36.10 15.38 9.27
C TYR A 210 -36.45 14.81 10.63
N ARG A 211 -37.16 15.61 11.44
CA ARG A 211 -37.67 15.15 12.75
C ARG A 211 -38.80 14.16 12.63
N LYS A 212 -39.57 14.24 11.55
CA LYS A 212 -40.69 13.34 11.26
C LYS A 212 -40.30 12.40 10.13
N SER A 213 -40.97 11.26 10.08
CA SER A 213 -40.76 10.27 9.02
C SER A 213 -41.31 10.78 7.68
N TYR A 214 -41.00 10.05 6.60
CA TYR A 214 -41.47 10.35 5.25
C TYR A 214 -41.07 11.74 4.71
N PHE A 215 -39.95 12.30 5.20
CA PHE A 215 -39.43 13.59 4.76
C PHE A 215 -40.37 14.78 5.03
N GLU A 216 -41.18 14.72 6.09
CA GLU A 216 -42.12 15.79 6.44
C GLU A 216 -41.38 17.00 7.03
N GLU A 217 -41.45 18.13 6.32
CA GLU A 217 -40.75 19.38 6.68
C GLU A 217 -41.41 20.12 7.83
N LYS A 218 -42.73 20.00 8.00
CA LYS A 218 -43.48 20.77 9.03
C LYS A 218 -43.09 20.44 10.46
N GLY A 219 -42.51 19.27 10.71
CA GLY A 219 -42.02 18.91 12.04
C GLY A 219 -40.59 19.40 12.34
N GLY A 220 -39.95 20.05 11.37
CA GLY A 220 -38.59 20.54 11.44
C GLY A 220 -37.62 19.74 10.59
N SER A 221 -36.73 20.44 9.91
CA SER A 221 -35.73 19.86 9.01
C SER A 221 -34.38 20.57 9.13
N PHE A 222 -33.31 19.88 8.76
CA PHE A 222 -31.97 20.46 8.68
C PHE A 222 -31.31 20.00 7.39
N LYS A 223 -30.70 20.93 6.66
CA LYS A 223 -30.03 20.65 5.39
C LYS A 223 -28.54 20.87 5.55
N VAL A 224 -27.76 19.89 5.12
CA VAL A 224 -26.35 20.08 4.81
C VAL A 224 -26.23 20.21 3.29
N SER A 225 -25.90 21.42 2.85
CA SER A 225 -25.80 21.76 1.42
C SER A 225 -24.57 21.13 0.76
N ASN A 226 -24.63 21.00 -0.56
CA ASN A 226 -23.47 20.53 -1.33
C ASN A 226 -22.21 21.37 -1.09
N SER A 227 -22.33 22.70 -0.96
CA SER A 227 -21.20 23.59 -0.68
C SER A 227 -20.57 23.33 0.69
N GLU A 228 -21.38 22.99 1.70
CA GLU A 228 -20.87 22.62 3.02
C GLU A 228 -20.18 21.26 3.00
N ILE A 229 -20.67 20.32 2.19
CA ILE A 229 -20.07 18.98 2.04
C ILE A 229 -18.75 19.05 1.26
N GLY A 230 -18.74 19.76 0.12
CA GLY A 230 -17.56 19.89 -0.74
C GLY A 230 -16.47 20.82 -0.18
N GLY A 231 -16.85 21.80 0.65
CA GLY A 231 -15.91 22.70 1.32
C GLY A 231 -15.34 22.16 2.64
N ALA A 232 -15.85 21.03 3.15
CA ALA A 232 -15.41 20.46 4.41
C ALA A 232 -14.03 19.78 4.28
N TYR A 233 -13.11 20.18 5.17
CA TYR A 233 -11.74 19.73 5.13
C TYR A 233 -11.61 18.26 5.59
N PRO A 234 -10.94 17.36 4.83
CA PRO A 234 -10.61 17.47 3.42
C PRO A 234 -11.43 16.56 2.49
N TYR A 235 -12.34 15.71 3.01
CA TYR A 235 -13.08 14.73 2.18
C TYR A 235 -14.48 14.36 2.69
N ALA A 236 -14.94 14.97 3.78
CA ALA A 236 -16.25 14.67 4.34
C ALA A 236 -16.73 15.81 5.24
N PHE A 237 -18.04 16.02 5.30
CA PHE A 237 -18.65 16.84 6.34
C PHE A 237 -18.74 16.00 7.62
N VAL A 238 -18.03 16.42 8.67
CA VAL A 238 -18.04 15.77 9.98
C VAL A 238 -18.51 16.78 11.03
N LYS A 239 -19.62 16.49 11.70
CA LYS A 239 -20.15 17.33 12.78
C LYS A 239 -20.74 16.48 13.89
N ARG A 240 -20.71 17.02 15.12
CA ARG A 240 -21.51 16.47 16.20
C ARG A 240 -22.97 16.77 15.92
N LEU A 241 -23.83 15.79 16.16
CA LEU A 241 -25.27 15.96 15.98
C LEU A 241 -25.87 16.96 16.99
N GLU A 242 -25.24 17.15 18.15
CA GLU A 242 -25.66 18.14 19.15
C GLU A 242 -25.44 19.60 18.70
N ASP A 243 -24.47 19.82 17.82
CA ASP A 243 -24.14 21.15 17.29
C ASP A 243 -25.09 21.58 16.14
N LEU A 244 -25.86 20.65 15.61
CA LEU A 244 -26.78 20.88 14.49
C LEU A 244 -28.20 21.00 15.04
N LYS A 245 -28.90 22.07 14.71
CA LYS A 245 -30.27 22.32 15.17
C LYS A 245 -31.26 22.27 14.02
N PHE A 246 -32.42 21.66 14.26
CA PHE A 246 -33.50 21.68 13.28
C PHE A 246 -34.01 23.11 13.04
N GLN A 247 -34.46 23.37 11.83
CA GLN A 247 -35.10 24.61 11.41
C GLN A 247 -36.60 24.38 11.26
N ASN A 248 -37.40 25.44 11.36
CA ASN A 248 -38.86 25.39 11.17
C ASN A 248 -39.60 24.40 12.08
N VAL A 249 -39.12 24.22 13.31
CA VAL A 249 -39.77 23.35 14.31
C VAL A 249 -41.00 24.05 14.90
N PRO A 250 -42.19 23.42 14.93
CA PRO A 250 -43.39 23.98 15.57
C PRO A 250 -43.13 24.35 17.03
N LYS A 251 -43.70 25.46 17.52
CA LYS A 251 -43.42 25.99 18.86
C LYS A 251 -43.65 24.94 19.95
N GLU A 252 -44.71 24.17 19.82
CA GLU A 252 -45.11 23.09 20.72
C GLU A 252 -44.13 21.91 20.76
N GLU A 253 -43.25 21.78 19.77
CA GLU A 253 -42.23 20.72 19.69
C GLU A 253 -40.80 21.22 19.94
N GLN A 254 -40.63 22.49 20.31
CA GLN A 254 -39.33 23.07 20.69
C GLN A 254 -38.98 22.76 22.14
N ASP A 255 -37.68 22.61 22.43
CA ASP A 255 -37.18 22.41 23.79
C ASP A 255 -37.34 23.69 24.61
N CYS A 256 -37.70 23.53 25.89
CA CYS A 256 -37.90 24.64 26.79
C CYS A 256 -36.70 24.85 27.73
N GLY A 257 -36.05 26.01 27.66
CA GLY A 257 -34.95 26.36 28.56
C GLY A 257 -35.41 26.84 29.94
N SER A 258 -36.60 27.43 30.05
CA SER A 258 -37.13 27.93 31.33
C SER A 258 -38.66 28.00 31.33
N TYR A 259 -39.25 27.74 32.50
CA TYR A 259 -40.70 27.81 32.72
C TYR A 259 -41.05 29.02 33.58
N ASP A 260 -42.17 29.66 33.27
CA ASP A 260 -42.72 30.74 34.07
C ASP A 260 -43.40 30.21 35.34
N LYS A 261 -43.95 31.12 36.16
CA LYS A 261 -44.65 30.78 37.40
C LYS A 261 -45.91 29.91 37.20
N ASN A 262 -46.46 29.86 35.99
CA ASN A 262 -47.62 29.06 35.64
C ASN A 262 -47.22 27.69 35.07
N GLY A 263 -45.92 27.41 34.93
CA GLY A 263 -45.41 26.21 34.28
C GLY A 263 -45.46 26.29 32.75
N GLU A 264 -45.71 27.47 32.17
CA GLU A 264 -45.66 27.69 30.73
C GLU A 264 -44.23 27.98 30.29
N CYS A 265 -43.82 27.45 29.15
CA CYS A 265 -42.49 27.72 28.64
C CYS A 265 -42.36 29.18 28.20
N VAL A 266 -41.36 29.88 28.73
CA VAL A 266 -41.07 31.28 28.36
C VAL A 266 -40.69 31.35 26.88
N GLU A 267 -41.33 32.24 26.12
CA GLU A 267 -41.20 32.30 24.65
C GLU A 267 -39.76 32.46 24.19
N ASP A 268 -38.99 33.35 24.82
CA ASP A 268 -37.58 33.60 24.50
C ASP A 268 -36.63 32.47 24.93
N SER A 269 -37.13 31.49 25.71
CA SER A 269 -36.35 30.33 26.16
C SER A 269 -36.54 29.10 25.29
N ARG A 270 -37.42 29.16 24.28
CA ARG A 270 -37.65 28.05 23.36
C ARG A 270 -36.50 27.92 22.39
N THR A 271 -35.99 26.71 22.23
CA THR A 271 -34.93 26.42 21.26
C THR A 271 -35.29 25.22 20.42
N ALA A 272 -34.97 25.27 19.12
CA ALA A 272 -35.14 24.10 18.28
C ALA A 272 -34.24 22.96 18.80
N PRO A 273 -34.77 21.72 18.88
CA PRO A 273 -33.98 20.57 19.29
C PRO A 273 -32.81 20.34 18.35
N ALA A 274 -31.74 19.79 18.92
CA ALA A 274 -30.59 19.34 18.15
C ALA A 274 -30.92 18.09 17.33
N LEU A 275 -30.05 17.75 16.38
CA LEU A 275 -30.13 16.51 15.63
C LEU A 275 -29.66 15.29 16.45
N SER A 276 -29.12 15.49 17.65
CA SER A 276 -28.71 14.41 18.54
C SER A 276 -29.89 13.68 19.17
N GLY A 277 -29.61 12.51 19.77
CA GLY A 277 -30.62 11.65 20.37
C GLY A 277 -31.54 11.03 19.32
N GLU A 278 -32.77 10.70 19.70
CA GLU A 278 -33.77 10.10 18.81
C GLU A 278 -34.56 11.16 18.00
N ASN A 279 -34.02 12.38 17.86
CA ASN A 279 -34.72 13.47 17.18
C ASN A 279 -34.74 13.34 15.65
N ILE A 280 -33.90 12.51 15.04
CA ILE A 280 -33.91 12.24 13.61
C ILE A 280 -34.81 11.04 13.32
N SER A 281 -35.81 11.21 12.45
CA SER A 281 -36.72 10.14 12.03
C SER A 281 -36.55 9.73 10.56
N SER A 282 -36.03 10.61 9.70
CA SER A 282 -35.71 10.24 8.32
C SER A 282 -34.59 11.11 7.74
N VAL A 283 -33.87 10.56 6.76
CA VAL A 283 -32.78 11.25 6.06
C VAL A 283 -33.05 11.21 4.55
N LYS A 284 -32.85 12.30 3.82
CA LYS A 284 -33.03 12.33 2.36
C LYS A 284 -31.72 12.74 1.70
N ILE A 285 -31.15 11.84 0.93
CA ILE A 285 -29.94 12.09 0.15
C ILE A 285 -30.37 12.56 -1.25
N LYS A 286 -30.10 13.84 -1.56
CA LYS A 286 -30.30 14.42 -2.90
C LYS A 286 -28.96 14.65 -3.58
N GLY A 287 -28.35 13.57 -4.06
CA GLY A 287 -27.08 13.62 -4.78
C GLY A 287 -26.33 12.30 -4.70
N SER A 288 -25.01 12.36 -4.85
CA SER A 288 -24.13 11.21 -4.68
C SER A 288 -23.35 11.36 -3.38
N TYR A 289 -24.01 11.00 -2.28
CA TYR A 289 -23.44 11.05 -0.93
C TYR A 289 -23.71 9.74 -0.21
N VAL A 290 -22.82 9.40 0.71
CA VAL A 290 -23.05 8.41 1.77
C VAL A 290 -23.16 9.16 3.08
N VAL A 291 -24.17 8.81 3.87
CA VAL A 291 -24.33 9.33 5.23
C VAL A 291 -23.95 8.22 6.19
N LEU A 292 -23.08 8.51 7.15
CA LEU A 292 -22.71 7.63 8.24
C LEU A 292 -23.11 8.30 9.56
N PHE A 293 -23.86 7.59 10.39
CA PHE A 293 -23.99 7.94 11.79
C PHE A 293 -22.97 7.16 12.61
N LEU A 294 -22.22 7.88 13.44
CA LEU A 294 -21.23 7.31 14.34
C LEU A 294 -21.72 7.41 15.78
N TYR A 295 -21.42 6.35 16.54
CA TYR A 295 -21.81 6.17 17.92
C TYR A 295 -20.53 6.02 18.72
N LEU A 296 -20.01 7.14 19.24
CA LEU A 296 -18.77 7.15 20.02
C LEU A 296 -19.11 7.06 21.52
N ALA A 297 -18.54 6.08 22.21
CA ALA A 297 -18.66 6.02 23.67
C ALA A 297 -17.84 7.15 24.35
N PRO A 298 -18.23 7.61 25.55
CA PRO A 298 -17.45 8.58 26.31
C PRO A 298 -16.01 8.11 26.53
N GLY A 299 -15.03 8.89 26.07
CA GLY A 299 -13.60 8.58 26.18
C GLY A 299 -12.99 7.88 24.97
N GLU A 300 -13.79 7.45 23.98
CA GLU A 300 -13.25 7.00 22.69
C GLU A 300 -12.66 8.18 21.91
N THR A 301 -11.55 7.91 21.22
CA THR A 301 -10.94 8.89 20.31
C THR A 301 -11.59 8.81 18.94
N SER A 302 -11.52 9.90 18.17
CA SER A 302 -12.02 9.93 16.79
C SER A 302 -11.28 8.98 15.84
N THR A 303 -10.17 8.37 16.27
CA THR A 303 -9.28 7.51 15.47
C THR A 303 -9.40 6.02 15.79
N GLY A 304 -10.06 5.64 16.89
CA GLY A 304 -10.24 4.24 17.29
C GLY A 304 -11.37 3.54 16.53
N PRO A 305 -11.51 2.21 16.64
CA PRO A 305 -12.73 1.53 16.22
C PRO A 305 -13.92 2.11 17.00
N TRP A 306 -14.93 2.61 16.29
CA TRP A 306 -16.08 3.24 16.93
C TRP A 306 -17.05 2.19 17.45
N THR A 307 -17.71 2.49 18.57
CA THR A 307 -18.62 1.55 19.24
C THR A 307 -19.72 1.02 18.32
N TYR A 308 -20.21 1.83 17.38
CA TYR A 308 -21.14 1.39 16.32
C TYR A 308 -21.14 2.40 15.16
N CYS A 309 -21.48 1.96 13.95
CA CYS A 309 -21.88 2.90 12.92
C CYS A 309 -23.03 2.40 12.05
N GLN A 310 -23.78 3.35 11.51
CA GLN A 310 -24.88 3.07 10.59
C GLN A 310 -24.65 3.84 9.29
N ALA A 311 -24.44 3.10 8.21
CA ALA A 311 -24.28 3.65 6.87
C ALA A 311 -25.61 3.69 6.11
N PHE A 312 -25.79 4.76 5.33
CA PHE A 312 -26.89 4.97 4.40
C PHE A 312 -26.30 5.21 3.01
N PRO A 313 -25.96 4.13 2.26
CA PRO A 313 -25.17 4.24 1.05
C PRO A 313 -25.99 4.64 -0.19
N THR A 314 -27.31 4.36 -0.21
CA THR A 314 -28.17 4.72 -1.34
C THR A 314 -29.39 5.53 -0.92
N VAL A 315 -29.95 6.25 -1.90
CA VAL A 315 -31.24 6.97 -1.73
C VAL A 315 -32.37 6.01 -1.34
N ASN A 316 -32.27 4.75 -1.74
CA ASN A 316 -33.28 3.72 -1.49
C ASN A 316 -33.15 3.11 -0.08
N ASP A 317 -31.96 3.12 0.51
CA ASP A 317 -31.72 2.58 1.85
C ASP A 317 -32.31 3.43 2.97
N ILE A 318 -32.82 4.62 2.64
CA ILE A 318 -33.30 5.56 3.64
C ILE A 318 -34.82 5.57 3.83
N ASN A 319 -35.58 4.94 2.92
CA ASN A 319 -37.05 4.93 3.01
C ASN A 319 -37.76 3.60 2.67
N LYS A 320 -37.03 2.51 2.41
CA LYS A 320 -37.63 1.21 2.05
C LYS A 320 -38.61 0.60 3.07
N ILE A 321 -38.54 0.89 4.38
CA ILE A 321 -39.33 0.16 5.42
C ILE A 321 -39.98 1.09 6.47
N GLY A 322 -40.23 2.36 6.14
CA GLY A 322 -41.00 3.27 7.01
C GLY A 322 -40.22 3.84 8.21
N PRO A 323 -40.88 4.32 9.30
CA PRO A 323 -40.26 5.08 10.40
C PRO A 323 -39.16 4.35 11.19
N VAL A 324 -38.97 3.04 11.00
CA VAL A 324 -38.01 2.18 11.72
C VAL A 324 -36.60 2.17 11.05
N GLN A 325 -36.37 3.09 10.11
CA GLN A 325 -35.25 2.99 9.17
C GLN A 325 -33.92 3.51 9.70
N ILE A 326 -33.96 4.48 10.61
CA ILE A 326 -32.85 4.64 11.53
C ILE A 326 -33.04 3.50 12.52
N LYS A 327 -32.11 2.53 12.50
CA LYS A 327 -32.23 1.27 13.23
C LYS A 327 -31.92 1.52 14.70
N TRP A 328 -32.69 2.42 15.31
CA TRP A 328 -32.62 2.78 16.71
C TRP A 328 -32.70 1.54 17.59
N GLU A 329 -33.43 0.50 17.15
CA GLU A 329 -33.47 -0.80 17.85
C GLU A 329 -32.09 -1.47 17.93
N ASN A 330 -31.32 -1.50 16.85
CA ASN A 330 -29.98 -2.08 16.87
C ASN A 330 -29.02 -1.22 17.72
N ALA A 331 -29.17 0.10 17.67
CA ALA A 331 -28.41 1.02 18.53
C ALA A 331 -28.77 0.85 20.01
N ARG A 332 -30.07 0.77 20.35
CA ARG A 332 -30.58 0.56 21.71
C ARG A 332 -30.09 -0.77 22.30
N ASN A 333 -30.01 -1.81 21.48
CA ASN A 333 -29.54 -3.13 21.90
C ASN A 333 -28.02 -3.18 22.14
N HIS A 334 -27.25 -2.17 21.73
CA HIS A 334 -25.80 -2.11 21.92
C HIS A 334 -25.46 -0.90 22.78
N GLU A 335 -25.46 -1.13 24.11
CA GLU A 335 -24.82 -0.26 25.11
C GLU A 335 -25.49 1.13 25.34
N ASN A 336 -26.75 1.32 24.91
CA ASN A 336 -27.54 2.55 25.09
C ASN A 336 -26.95 3.83 24.45
N TYR A 337 -26.07 3.69 23.45
CA TYR A 337 -25.51 4.86 22.76
C TYR A 337 -26.44 5.36 21.65
N VAL A 338 -26.71 6.66 21.66
CA VAL A 338 -27.31 7.39 20.53
C VAL A 338 -26.21 7.90 19.62
N PRO A 339 -26.43 8.05 18.30
CA PRO A 339 -25.43 8.60 17.42
C PRO A 339 -25.15 10.03 17.86
N ASN A 340 -23.88 10.36 17.93
CA ASN A 340 -23.39 11.66 18.38
C ASN A 340 -22.65 12.41 17.28
N TYR A 341 -22.26 11.74 16.20
CA TYR A 341 -21.65 12.36 15.03
C TYR A 341 -22.33 11.92 13.73
N VAL A 342 -22.29 12.81 12.75
CA VAL A 342 -22.63 12.52 11.36
C VAL A 342 -21.43 12.77 10.48
N VAL A 343 -21.19 11.83 9.55
CA VAL A 343 -20.20 11.95 8.48
C VAL A 343 -20.93 11.87 7.14
N ILE A 344 -20.75 12.86 6.29
CA ILE A 344 -21.33 12.88 4.95
C ILE A 344 -20.18 12.90 3.93
N ILE A 345 -20.11 11.84 3.14
CA ILE A 345 -19.02 11.58 2.21
C ILE A 345 -19.57 11.72 0.79
N PRO A 346 -19.02 12.61 -0.05
CA PRO A 346 -19.38 12.66 -1.45
C PRO A 346 -18.76 11.50 -2.20
N ILE A 347 -19.57 10.78 -2.97
CA ILE A 347 -19.18 9.56 -3.67
C ILE A 347 -19.37 9.66 -5.18
N LYS A 348 -18.61 8.85 -5.91
CA LYS A 348 -18.75 8.59 -7.35
C LYS A 348 -19.62 7.34 -7.50
N LYS A 349 -20.80 7.49 -8.11
CA LYS A 349 -21.68 6.36 -8.45
C LYS A 349 -21.13 5.53 -9.59
#